data_AF-E3M4M1-F1
#
_entry.id   AF-E3M4M1-F1
#
_cell.length_a   1.000
_cell.length_b   1.000
_cell.length_c   1.000
_cell.angle_alpha   90.00
_cell.angle_beta   90.00
_cell.angle_gamma   90.00
#
_symmetry.space_group_name_H-M   'P 1'
#
loop_
_entity.id
_entity.type
_entity.pdbx_description
1 polymer ?
#
loop_
_entity_poly.entity_id
_entity_poly.type
_entity_poly.pdbx_seq_one_letter_code
_entity_poly.pdbx_strand_id
1 'polypeptide(L)'
;MVQKIVTESPRDQVFGNLVEKFDMVCIAAKCGNECSQCKHCHYALEQMSALAQGEKTSGLCPKLETCVFNCLTEDVSKVLSCVATRCNVHCYDGDCPSCKMISRRIFSNICKQHSMTTQPQIKYAGTCPNLFMELSDDYVAKKKM
;
A
#
# COMPACT_ATOMS: atom_id res chain seq x y z
N MET A 1 1.02 5.79 16.02
CA MET A 1 0.75 6.41 14.70
C MET A 1 -0.56 5.91 14.09
N VAL A 2 -0.72 4.60 13.86
CA VAL A 2 -1.94 4.01 13.24
C VAL A 2 -3.23 4.37 14.00
N GLN A 3 -3.26 4.25 15.33
CA GLN A 3 -4.41 4.65 16.14
C GLN A 3 -4.86 6.09 15.86
N LYS A 4 -3.90 7.04 15.82
CA LYS A 4 -4.15 8.46 15.57
C LYS A 4 -4.77 8.67 14.19
N ILE A 5 -4.20 8.03 13.16
CA ILE A 5 -4.74 8.07 11.80
C ILE A 5 -6.18 7.54 11.80
N VAL A 6 -6.41 6.39 12.44
CA VAL A 6 -7.74 5.78 12.49
C VAL A 6 -8.74 6.71 13.16
N THR A 7 -8.43 7.30 14.33
CA THR A 7 -9.39 8.07 15.13
C THR A 7 -9.59 9.52 14.68
N GLU A 8 -8.58 10.13 14.07
CA GLU A 8 -8.61 11.57 13.74
C GLU A 8 -8.82 11.84 12.24
N SER A 9 -8.56 10.86 11.36
CA SER A 9 -8.74 11.09 9.92
C SER A 9 -10.22 11.00 9.54
N PRO A 10 -10.72 11.93 8.70
CA PRO A 10 -11.98 11.74 7.98
C PRO A 10 -12.00 10.42 7.21
N ARG A 11 -13.20 9.83 7.03
CA ARG A 11 -13.38 8.55 6.31
C ARG A 11 -12.70 8.54 4.95
N ASP A 12 -12.85 9.61 4.21
CA ASP A 12 -12.35 9.75 2.84
C ASP A 12 -10.83 10.00 2.77
N GLN A 13 -10.16 10.18 3.92
CA GLN A 13 -8.72 10.39 4.02
C GLN A 13 -8.00 9.26 4.76
N VAL A 14 -8.70 8.48 5.59
CA VAL A 14 -8.09 7.46 6.46
C VAL A 14 -7.26 6.46 5.67
N PHE A 15 -7.72 6.05 4.49
CA PHE A 15 -7.00 5.08 3.67
C PHE A 15 -5.70 5.66 3.12
N GLY A 16 -5.76 6.84 2.51
CA GLY A 16 -4.57 7.57 2.04
C GLY A 16 -3.56 7.75 3.17
N ASN A 17 -4.01 8.25 4.33
CA ASN A 17 -3.16 8.46 5.50
C ASN A 17 -2.52 7.17 6.04
N LEU A 18 -3.18 6.02 5.88
CA LEU A 18 -2.60 4.72 6.23
C LEU A 18 -1.58 4.24 5.20
N VAL A 19 -1.92 4.27 3.91
CA VAL A 19 -1.09 3.66 2.85
C VAL A 19 0.11 4.54 2.49
N GLU A 20 0.00 5.85 2.56
CA GLU A 20 1.12 6.78 2.31
C GLU A 20 2.13 6.80 3.47
N LYS A 21 1.74 6.28 4.63
CA LYS A 21 2.66 6.02 5.76
C LYS A 21 3.13 4.57 5.82
N PHE A 22 2.70 3.75 4.87
CA PHE A 22 3.03 2.34 4.83
C PHE A 22 4.40 2.16 4.17
N ASP A 23 5.38 1.78 5.00
CA ASP A 23 6.75 1.56 4.53
C ASP A 23 6.96 0.07 4.24
N MET A 24 6.87 -0.28 2.96
CA MET A 24 7.12 -1.65 2.50
C MET A 24 8.59 -2.08 2.70
N VAL A 25 9.54 -1.15 2.75
CA VAL A 25 10.95 -1.45 3.05
C VAL A 25 11.09 -1.89 4.50
N CYS A 26 10.38 -1.23 5.42
CA CYS A 26 10.34 -1.64 6.83
C CYS A 26 9.76 -3.06 7.01
N ILE A 27 8.75 -3.42 6.22
CA ILE A 27 8.14 -4.75 6.27
C ILE A 27 9.07 -5.79 5.68
N ALA A 28 9.70 -5.50 4.55
CA ALA A 28 10.71 -6.36 3.95
C ALA A 28 11.87 -6.66 4.92
N ALA A 29 12.36 -5.63 5.62
CA ALA A 29 13.45 -5.77 6.58
C ALA A 29 13.08 -6.58 7.83
N LYS A 30 11.84 -6.46 8.33
CA LYS A 30 11.40 -7.12 9.57
C LYS A 30 10.77 -8.49 9.37
N CYS A 31 10.21 -8.76 8.19
CA CYS A 31 9.41 -9.95 7.92
C CYS A 31 9.98 -10.77 6.74
N GLY A 32 11.28 -10.64 6.44
CA GLY A 32 11.88 -11.24 5.24
C GLY A 32 11.65 -12.76 5.12
N ASN A 33 11.77 -13.50 6.23
CA ASN A 33 11.59 -14.96 6.26
C ASN A 33 10.13 -15.38 6.07
N GLU A 34 9.19 -14.66 6.67
CA GLU A 34 7.76 -14.91 6.52
C GLU A 34 7.28 -14.48 5.12
N CYS A 35 7.86 -13.41 4.60
CA CYS A 35 7.54 -12.84 3.31
C CYS A 35 8.00 -13.75 2.16
N SER A 36 9.16 -14.40 2.28
CA SER A 36 9.64 -15.37 1.28
C SER A 36 8.71 -16.60 1.15
N GLN A 37 7.96 -16.95 2.19
CA GLN A 37 6.99 -18.05 2.16
C GLN A 37 5.65 -17.66 1.52
N CYS A 38 5.37 -16.37 1.34
CA CYS A 38 4.15 -15.86 0.74
C CYS A 38 4.42 -15.39 -0.69
N LYS A 39 3.85 -16.05 -1.71
CA LYS A 39 4.10 -15.75 -3.13
C LYS A 39 4.02 -14.26 -3.48
N HIS A 40 2.99 -13.56 -3.00
CA HIS A 40 2.82 -12.14 -3.30
C HIS A 40 3.86 -11.25 -2.60
N CYS A 41 4.30 -11.65 -1.40
CA CYS A 41 5.24 -10.88 -0.61
C CYS A 41 6.67 -11.13 -1.12
N HIS A 42 7.00 -12.39 -1.40
CA HIS A 42 8.22 -12.79 -2.08
C HIS A 42 8.40 -12.06 -3.41
N TYR A 43 7.35 -12.02 -4.24
CA TYR A 43 7.34 -11.22 -5.45
C TYR A 43 7.74 -9.76 -5.20
N ALA A 44 7.12 -9.11 -4.21
CA ALA A 44 7.40 -7.72 -3.89
C ALA A 44 8.85 -7.52 -3.44
N LEU A 45 9.42 -8.45 -2.66
CA LEU A 45 10.84 -8.45 -2.28
C LEU A 45 11.76 -8.56 -3.49
N GLU A 46 11.48 -9.48 -4.39
CA GLU A 46 12.26 -9.66 -5.62
C GLU A 46 12.22 -8.39 -6.47
N GLN A 47 11.06 -7.76 -6.63
CA GLN A 47 10.96 -6.53 -7.42
C GLN A 47 11.72 -5.38 -6.78
N MET A 48 11.65 -5.21 -5.45
CA MET A 48 12.43 -4.19 -4.74
C MET A 48 13.93 -4.42 -4.90
N SER A 49 14.37 -5.69 -4.83
CA SER A 49 15.78 -6.06 -5.01
C SER A 49 16.26 -5.78 -6.44
N ALA A 50 15.49 -6.20 -7.45
CA ALA A 50 15.79 -5.94 -8.86
C ALA A 50 15.88 -4.43 -9.13
N LEU A 51 14.91 -3.64 -8.65
CA LEU A 51 14.91 -2.18 -8.79
C LEU A 51 16.12 -1.52 -8.14
N ALA A 52 16.54 -1.98 -6.95
CA ALA A 52 17.72 -1.45 -6.27
C ALA A 52 19.04 -1.78 -7.00
N GLN A 53 19.07 -2.90 -7.72
CA GLN A 53 20.22 -3.34 -8.51
C GLN A 53 20.21 -2.80 -9.95
N GLY A 54 19.15 -2.09 -10.35
CA GLY A 54 18.95 -1.66 -11.74
C GLY A 54 18.65 -2.81 -12.70
N GLU A 55 18.23 -3.96 -12.17
CA GLU A 55 17.85 -5.13 -12.95
C GLU A 55 16.40 -5.01 -13.46
N LYS A 56 16.08 -5.83 -14.46
CA LYS A 56 14.75 -5.87 -15.04
C LYS A 56 13.77 -6.53 -14.06
N THR A 57 12.66 -5.85 -13.79
CA THR A 57 11.54 -6.42 -13.04
C THR A 57 10.80 -7.48 -13.87
N SER A 58 10.05 -8.34 -13.20
CA SER A 58 9.27 -9.41 -13.82
C SER A 58 8.05 -8.89 -14.62
N GLY A 59 7.59 -7.66 -14.35
CA GLY A 59 6.55 -6.99 -15.14
C GLY A 59 5.11 -7.33 -14.77
N LEU A 60 4.83 -7.95 -13.61
CA LEU A 60 3.43 -8.22 -13.21
C LEU A 60 2.70 -6.96 -12.72
N CYS A 61 3.43 -5.89 -12.38
CA CYS A 61 2.87 -4.62 -11.91
C CYS A 61 3.53 -3.44 -12.65
N PRO A 62 3.31 -3.31 -13.98
CA PRO A 62 4.14 -2.47 -14.83
C PRO A 62 4.07 -0.98 -14.50
N LYS A 63 2.90 -0.42 -14.14
CA LYS A 63 2.81 1.00 -13.75
C LYS A 63 3.47 1.24 -12.40
N LEU A 64 3.24 0.35 -11.44
CA LEU A 64 3.87 0.45 -10.12
C LEU A 64 5.39 0.37 -10.22
N GLU A 65 5.91 -0.63 -10.93
CA GLU A 65 7.35 -0.86 -11.13
C GLU A 65 8.01 0.32 -11.85
N THR A 66 7.39 0.79 -12.93
CA THR A 66 7.89 1.96 -13.68
C THR A 66 7.89 3.21 -12.81
N CYS A 67 6.85 3.44 -12.01
CA CYS A 67 6.79 4.58 -11.12
C CYS A 67 7.91 4.54 -10.06
N VAL A 68 8.13 3.38 -9.44
CA VAL A 68 9.19 3.22 -8.44
C VAL A 68 10.57 3.38 -9.08
N PHE A 69 10.79 2.82 -10.28
CA PHE A 69 12.02 3.03 -11.04
C PHE A 69 12.27 4.52 -11.30
N ASN A 70 11.25 5.25 -11.77
CA ASN A 70 11.37 6.69 -11.99
C ASN A 70 11.73 7.44 -10.70
N CYS A 71 11.10 7.11 -9.57
CA CYS A 71 11.45 7.67 -8.26
C CYS A 71 12.91 7.40 -7.86
N LEU A 72 13.44 6.21 -8.15
CA LEU A 72 14.85 5.87 -7.89
C LEU A 72 15.80 6.68 -8.77
N THR A 73 15.43 6.90 -10.04
CA THR A 73 16.28 7.67 -10.98
C THR A 73 16.23 9.18 -10.75
N GLU A 74 15.13 9.71 -10.21
CA GLU A 74 15.00 11.15 -9.93
C GLU A 74 15.84 11.59 -8.73
N ASP A 75 15.64 10.99 -7.56
CA ASP A 75 16.36 11.32 -6.33
C ASP A 75 16.25 10.17 -5.30
N VAL A 76 17.30 9.35 -5.22
CA VAL A 76 17.37 8.21 -4.29
C VAL A 76 17.12 8.63 -2.84
N SER A 77 17.54 9.83 -2.43
CA SER A 77 17.34 10.32 -1.05
C SER A 77 15.88 10.57 -0.71
N LYS A 78 15.02 10.77 -1.72
CA LYS A 78 13.59 11.03 -1.59
C LYS A 78 12.73 9.89 -2.08
N VAL A 79 13.32 8.73 -2.43
CA VAL A 79 12.59 7.60 -3.03
C VAL A 79 11.38 7.19 -2.20
N LEU A 80 11.50 7.11 -0.87
CA LEU A 80 10.40 6.71 0.01
C LEU A 80 9.22 7.69 -0.06
N SER A 81 9.51 8.99 -0.05
CA SER A 81 8.49 10.05 -0.19
C SER A 81 7.85 10.03 -1.58
N CYS A 82 8.66 9.85 -2.62
CA CYS A 82 8.20 9.75 -4.00
C CYS A 82 7.24 8.57 -4.21
N VAL A 83 7.65 7.37 -3.76
CA VAL A 83 6.84 6.14 -3.86
C VAL A 83 5.53 6.29 -3.08
N ALA A 84 5.60 6.77 -1.84
CA ALA A 84 4.44 6.97 -1.00
C ALA A 84 3.41 7.91 -1.64
N THR A 85 3.87 8.99 -2.26
CA THR A 85 3.00 10.05 -2.79
C THR A 85 2.45 9.74 -4.17
N ARG A 86 3.27 9.11 -5.04
CA ARG A 86 3.02 8.95 -6.48
C ARG A 86 2.67 7.52 -6.89
N CYS A 87 3.33 6.52 -6.30
CA CYS A 87 3.31 5.16 -6.85
C CYS A 87 2.28 4.25 -6.17
N ASN A 88 1.98 4.47 -4.89
CA ASN A 88 1.04 3.64 -4.13
C ASN A 88 -0.34 3.50 -4.79
N VAL A 89 -0.79 4.50 -5.57
CA VAL A 89 -2.05 4.42 -6.33
C VAL A 89 -2.10 3.23 -7.28
N HIS A 90 -0.97 2.83 -7.88
CA HIS A 90 -0.90 1.70 -8.80
C HIS A 90 -1.04 0.33 -8.11
N CYS A 91 -0.92 0.29 -6.78
CA CYS A 91 -1.32 -0.89 -6.01
C CYS A 91 -2.83 -1.13 -6.07
N TYR A 92 -3.63 -0.09 -6.29
CA TYR A 92 -5.08 -0.10 -6.08
C TYR A 92 -5.89 0.11 -7.37
N ASP A 93 -5.30 0.75 -8.38
CA ASP A 93 -5.94 1.15 -9.64
C ASP A 93 -6.17 0.00 -10.66
N GLY A 94 -5.84 -1.23 -10.26
CA GLY A 94 -5.97 -2.43 -11.07
C GLY A 94 -4.66 -2.90 -11.72
N ASP A 95 -3.58 -2.12 -11.65
CA ASP A 95 -2.28 -2.49 -12.21
C ASP A 95 -1.64 -3.70 -11.50
N CYS A 96 -1.74 -3.76 -10.17
CA CYS A 96 -1.01 -4.76 -9.38
C CYS A 96 -1.93 -5.58 -8.44
N PRO A 97 -2.56 -6.68 -8.93
CA PRO A 97 -3.44 -7.52 -8.12
C PRO A 97 -2.77 -8.11 -6.87
N SER A 98 -1.50 -8.51 -6.99
CA SER A 98 -0.69 -9.01 -5.87
C SER A 98 -0.56 -7.99 -4.75
N CYS A 99 -0.28 -6.72 -5.09
CA CYS A 99 -0.17 -5.64 -4.12
C CYS A 99 -1.53 -5.36 -3.47
N LYS A 100 -2.61 -5.24 -4.26
CA LYS A 100 -3.98 -5.03 -3.74
C LYS A 100 -4.37 -6.11 -2.74
N MET A 101 -4.05 -7.37 -3.01
CA MET A 101 -4.35 -8.49 -2.12
C MET A 101 -3.61 -8.39 -0.78
N ILE A 102 -2.30 -8.12 -0.81
CA ILE A 102 -1.51 -7.96 0.42
C ILE A 102 -2.03 -6.78 1.23
N SER A 103 -2.21 -5.62 0.59
CA SER A 103 -2.75 -4.44 1.26
C SER A 103 -4.12 -4.70 1.86
N ARG A 104 -5.01 -5.43 1.17
CA ARG A 104 -6.32 -5.82 1.71
C ARG A 104 -6.19 -6.64 2.99
N ARG A 105 -5.27 -7.60 3.02
CA ARG A 105 -5.03 -8.46 4.20
C ARG A 105 -4.52 -7.63 5.37
N ILE A 106 -3.54 -6.76 5.13
CA ILE A 106 -2.93 -5.92 6.18
C ILE A 106 -3.95 -4.92 6.70
N PHE A 107 -4.63 -4.19 5.81
CA PHE A 107 -5.70 -3.27 6.17
C PHE A 107 -6.80 -3.96 6.96
N SER A 108 -7.22 -5.16 6.55
CA SER A 108 -8.28 -5.89 7.25
C SER A 108 -7.89 -6.24 8.69
N ASN A 109 -6.60 -6.54 8.93
CA ASN A 109 -6.10 -6.77 10.29
C ASN A 109 -6.08 -5.48 11.11
N ILE A 110 -5.57 -4.39 10.56
CA ILE A 110 -5.59 -3.05 11.20
C ILE A 110 -7.03 -2.65 11.52
N CYS A 111 -7.93 -2.80 10.58
CA CYS A 111 -9.35 -2.47 10.73
C CYS A 111 -10.01 -3.23 11.88
N LYS A 112 -9.70 -4.52 12.04
CA LYS A 112 -10.18 -5.32 13.18
C LYS A 112 -9.55 -4.89 14.49
N GLN A 113 -8.23 -4.71 14.52
CA GLN A 113 -7.49 -4.32 15.73
C GLN A 113 -7.93 -2.99 16.31
N HIS A 114 -8.34 -2.05 15.44
CA HIS A 114 -8.74 -0.71 15.83
C HIS A 114 -10.26 -0.47 15.76
N SER A 115 -11.05 -1.53 15.57
CA SER A 115 -12.51 -1.48 15.43
C SER A 115 -12.96 -0.38 14.45
N MET A 116 -12.28 -0.26 13.30
CA MET A 116 -12.45 0.87 12.38
C MET A 116 -13.90 1.02 11.91
N THR A 117 -14.64 -0.08 11.72
CA THR A 117 -16.04 -0.03 11.27
C THR A 117 -16.97 0.68 12.26
N THR A 118 -16.65 0.68 13.55
CA THR A 118 -17.46 1.32 14.60
C THR A 118 -16.96 2.71 14.97
N GLN A 119 -15.83 3.16 14.43
CA GLN A 119 -15.30 4.49 14.72
C GLN A 119 -16.26 5.59 14.24
N PRO A 120 -16.55 6.64 15.02
CA PRO A 120 -17.58 7.63 14.70
C PRO A 120 -17.46 8.29 13.32
N GLN A 121 -16.23 8.63 12.92
CA GLN A 121 -15.86 9.27 11.67
C GLN A 121 -15.83 8.32 10.46
N ILE A 122 -15.83 6.99 10.69
CA ILE A 122 -15.86 5.98 9.62
C ILE A 122 -17.28 5.43 9.48
N LYS A 123 -17.88 4.98 10.59
CA LYS A 123 -19.22 4.37 10.72
C LYS A 123 -19.64 3.53 9.50
N TYR A 124 -19.31 2.25 9.54
CA TYR A 124 -19.52 1.32 8.44
C TYR A 124 -20.24 0.06 8.90
N ALA A 125 -21.33 -0.31 8.22
CA ALA A 125 -22.14 -1.49 8.56
C ALA A 125 -21.59 -2.81 7.99
N GLY A 126 -20.62 -2.76 7.07
CA GLY A 126 -20.05 -3.93 6.43
C GLY A 126 -18.80 -4.48 7.14
N THR A 127 -18.06 -5.32 6.41
CA THR A 127 -16.84 -5.98 6.93
C THR A 127 -15.58 -5.19 6.60
N CYS A 128 -14.51 -5.36 7.38
CA CYS A 128 -13.21 -4.74 7.10
C CYS A 128 -12.68 -4.98 5.67
N PRO A 129 -12.80 -6.19 5.09
CA PRO A 129 -12.42 -6.42 3.70
C PRO A 129 -13.26 -5.65 2.68
N ASN A 130 -14.53 -5.34 2.97
CA ASN A 130 -15.39 -4.53 2.09
C ASN A 130 -15.10 -3.04 2.27
N LEU A 131 -14.87 -2.60 3.51
CA LEU A 131 -14.40 -1.25 3.80
C LEU A 131 -13.10 -0.94 3.06
N PHE A 132 -12.16 -1.90 2.99
CA PHE A 132 -10.96 -1.78 2.17
C PHE A 132 -11.29 -1.48 0.71
N MET A 133 -12.19 -2.25 0.10
CA MET A 133 -12.51 -2.11 -1.32
C MET A 133 -13.03 -0.70 -1.60
N GLU A 134 -14.03 -0.26 -0.84
CA GLU A 134 -14.64 1.07 -0.97
C GLU A 134 -13.61 2.18 -0.80
N LEU A 135 -12.85 2.17 0.29
CA LEU A 135 -11.86 3.22 0.54
C LEU A 135 -10.69 3.20 -0.45
N SER A 136 -10.31 2.02 -0.97
CA SER A 136 -9.26 1.91 -1.98
C SER A 136 -9.70 2.47 -3.33
N ASP A 137 -10.97 2.28 -3.69
CA ASP A 137 -11.54 2.80 -4.93
C ASP A 137 -11.69 4.33 -4.84
N ASP A 138 -12.15 4.85 -3.69
CA ASP A 138 -12.19 6.30 -3.41
C ASP A 138 -10.80 6.95 -3.49
N TYR A 139 -9.78 6.29 -2.94
CA TYR A 139 -8.39 6.76 -2.99
C TYR A 139 -7.88 6.85 -4.43
N VAL A 140 -8.14 5.84 -5.25
CA VAL A 140 -7.78 5.86 -6.68
C VAL A 140 -8.51 6.96 -7.42
N ALA A 141 -9.81 7.14 -7.17
CA ALA A 141 -10.60 8.20 -7.80
C ALA A 141 -10.00 9.58 -7.52
N LYS A 142 -9.65 9.86 -6.25
CA LYS A 142 -9.03 11.13 -5.85
C LYS A 142 -7.66 11.38 -6.46
N LYS A 143 -6.83 10.34 -6.63
CA LYS A 143 -5.49 10.47 -7.22
C LYS A 143 -5.52 10.64 -8.74
N LYS A 144 -6.66 10.41 -9.39
CA LYS A 144 -6.88 10.62 -10.83
C LYS A 144 -7.46 12.01 -11.17
N MET A 145 -7.91 12.77 -10.17
CA MET A 145 -8.37 14.16 -10.31
C MET A 145 -7.17 15.11 -10.27
#